data_AF-A0A7S2EJ18-F1
#
_entry.id   AF-A0A7S2EJ18-F1
#
_cell.length_a   1.000
_cell.length_b   1.000
_cell.length_c   1.000
_cell.angle_alpha   90.00
_cell.angle_beta   90.00
_cell.angle_gamma   90.00
#
_symmetry.space_group_name_H-M   'P 1'
#
loop_
_entity.id
_entity.type
_entity.pdbx_description
1 polymer ?
#
loop_
_entity_poly.entity_id
_entity_poly.type
_entity_poly.pdbx_seq_one_letter_code
_entity_poly.pdbx_strand_id
1 'polypeptide(L)'
;NFCPQKMRQLHPLKEAMSFLLPLLLLLSIGRVAAEELGPFRVAFFNELPFKVELFWEHPDDGSRHSQGIINGRGGTLILTSYPGHHFVYDALGSWRSVEISPLLEEEKEIGKAIVLAGGQESIRVRCETSVKGGTENDDVDILVQTEWSPWGAVRFLELVRGGFYDGCALNRVVPGFLTQFGIGADYEARTIRRQDRIPDDPPLGIQFRSGYLSYAGSGPHSRTSEVFIVMPETPIEQLEYFGTNSWETPFAQVDLRKYGGDASLSSFAKWHAYGDMPPWGEGPDPQRIYVEDGYEYLKREFPQLDYLGLCYVVTERLADEFESEF
;
A
#
# COMPACT_ATOMS: atom_id res chain seq x y z
N ASN A 1 51.07 -27.13 63.59
CA ASN A 1 51.50 -28.45 63.13
C ASN A 1 51.15 -28.65 61.67
N PHE A 2 52.19 -28.59 60.84
CA PHE A 2 52.37 -29.21 59.52
C PHE A 2 51.31 -29.04 58.41
N CYS A 3 51.67 -28.21 57.43
CA CYS A 3 51.58 -28.57 56.02
C CYS A 3 52.59 -29.71 55.73
N PRO A 4 52.31 -30.64 54.81
CA PRO A 4 52.98 -30.48 53.51
C PRO A 4 52.12 -30.84 52.28
N GLN A 5 52.58 -30.27 51.17
CA GLN A 5 52.16 -30.45 49.79
C GLN A 5 52.62 -31.79 49.14
N LYS A 6 51.96 -32.07 48.01
CA LYS A 6 52.40 -32.75 46.76
C LYS A 6 52.33 -34.29 46.70
N MET A 7 51.44 -34.76 45.82
CA MET A 7 51.86 -35.60 44.69
C MET A 7 51.07 -35.26 43.42
N ARG A 8 51.82 -35.07 42.32
CA ARG A 8 51.37 -34.96 40.93
C ARG A 8 50.78 -36.30 40.46
N GLN A 9 49.82 -36.25 39.53
CA GLN A 9 49.78 -37.04 38.28
C GLN A 9 48.59 -36.54 37.42
N LEU A 10 48.90 -35.83 36.33
CA LEU A 10 48.72 -36.25 34.93
C LEU A 10 47.29 -36.04 34.37
N HIS A 11 47.15 -34.98 33.57
CA HIS A 11 46.05 -34.80 32.62
C HIS A 11 46.02 -35.96 31.62
N PRO A 12 44.83 -36.25 31.07
CA PRO A 12 44.73 -36.11 29.62
C PRO A 12 43.52 -35.25 29.20
N LEU A 13 43.83 -34.37 28.24
CA LEU A 13 42.93 -33.81 27.25
C LEU A 13 41.93 -34.84 26.72
N LYS A 14 40.64 -34.60 26.91
CA LYS A 14 39.55 -35.09 26.05
C LYS A 14 38.25 -34.45 26.52
N GLU A 15 37.93 -33.28 25.96
CA GLU A 15 36.56 -32.76 25.80
C GLU A 15 36.63 -31.39 25.13
N ALA A 16 36.86 -31.40 23.82
CA ALA A 16 36.72 -30.22 22.97
C ALA A 16 36.32 -30.64 21.55
N MET A 17 35.29 -31.48 21.42
CA MET A 17 34.67 -31.83 20.14
C MET A 17 33.20 -32.24 20.37
N SER A 18 32.30 -31.29 20.67
CA SER A 18 30.85 -31.54 20.53
C SER A 18 29.99 -30.26 20.54
N PHE A 19 30.41 -29.19 19.88
CA PHE A 19 29.61 -27.95 19.78
C PHE A 19 29.57 -27.36 18.37
N LEU A 20 29.55 -28.21 17.33
CA LEU A 20 29.43 -27.76 15.94
C LEU A 20 28.34 -28.46 15.12
N LEU A 21 27.49 -29.28 15.74
CA LEU A 21 26.46 -30.05 15.02
C LEU A 21 24.97 -29.65 15.17
N PRO A 22 24.53 -28.57 15.86
CA PRO A 22 23.13 -28.13 15.75
C PRO A 22 22.88 -26.99 14.75
N LEU A 23 23.90 -26.27 14.28
CA LEU A 23 23.67 -25.09 13.42
C LEU A 23 23.45 -25.45 11.93
N LEU A 24 24.14 -26.49 11.43
CA LEU A 24 23.98 -26.98 10.07
C LEU A 24 22.66 -27.72 9.83
N LEU A 25 22.11 -28.37 10.86
CA LEU A 25 20.81 -29.05 10.76
C LEU A 25 19.65 -28.05 10.74
N LEU A 26 19.74 -26.92 11.48
CA LEU A 26 18.72 -25.87 11.44
C LEU A 26 18.70 -25.15 10.08
N LEU A 27 19.87 -24.91 9.47
CA LEU A 27 19.97 -24.37 8.10
C LEU A 27 19.44 -25.35 7.04
N SER A 28 19.65 -26.66 7.23
CA SER A 28 19.11 -27.67 6.30
C SER A 28 17.60 -27.88 6.48
N ILE A 29 17.08 -27.81 7.71
CA ILE A 29 15.63 -27.92 7.98
C ILE A 29 14.89 -26.69 7.42
N GLY A 30 15.50 -25.50 7.49
CA GLY A 30 14.96 -24.28 6.85
C GLY A 30 14.95 -24.34 5.32
N ARG A 31 16.01 -24.86 4.68
CA ARG A 31 16.05 -25.06 3.21
C ARG A 31 15.08 -26.17 2.75
N VAL A 32 14.94 -27.26 3.50
CA VAL A 32 14.03 -28.38 3.15
C VAL A 32 12.55 -27.97 3.26
N ALA A 33 12.19 -27.03 4.14
CA ALA A 33 10.81 -26.52 4.23
C ALA A 33 10.41 -25.63 3.03
N ALA A 34 11.36 -24.95 2.38
CA ALA A 34 11.11 -24.15 1.19
C ALA A 34 10.87 -25.01 -0.07
N GLU A 35 11.48 -26.20 -0.15
CA GLU A 35 11.33 -27.12 -1.29
C GLU A 35 9.97 -27.85 -1.33
N GLU A 36 9.21 -27.91 -0.23
CA GLU A 36 7.83 -28.46 -0.24
C GLU A 36 6.77 -27.45 -0.71
N LEU A 37 7.14 -26.16 -0.82
CA LEU A 37 6.24 -25.13 -1.32
C LEU A 37 6.46 -24.96 -2.83
N GLY A 38 5.48 -25.42 -3.61
CA GLY A 38 5.51 -25.35 -5.07
C GLY A 38 5.60 -23.91 -5.62
N PRO A 39 5.89 -23.76 -6.93
CA PRO A 39 6.03 -22.45 -7.55
C PRO A 39 4.70 -21.70 -7.59
N PHE A 40 4.78 -20.37 -7.55
CA PHE A 40 3.62 -19.49 -7.71
C PHE A 40 3.94 -18.21 -8.47
N ARG A 41 2.88 -17.49 -8.85
CA ARG A 41 2.96 -16.23 -9.59
C ARG A 41 3.40 -15.11 -8.64
N VAL A 42 4.38 -14.32 -9.09
CA VAL A 42 4.82 -13.08 -8.43
C VAL A 42 4.75 -11.94 -9.44
N ALA A 43 4.00 -10.90 -9.11
CA ALA A 43 3.92 -9.66 -9.87
C ALA A 43 4.84 -8.61 -9.22
N PHE A 44 5.84 -8.17 -9.95
CA PHE A 44 6.73 -7.07 -9.55
C PHE A 44 6.25 -5.78 -10.19
N PHE A 45 5.97 -4.76 -9.37
CA PHE A 45 5.57 -3.42 -9.78
C PHE A 45 6.70 -2.44 -9.55
N ASN A 46 7.09 -1.70 -10.57
CA ASN A 46 8.15 -0.70 -10.44
C ASN A 46 7.55 0.70 -10.29
N GLU A 47 7.56 1.20 -9.06
CA GLU A 47 7.06 2.54 -8.72
C GLU A 47 8.16 3.61 -8.74
N LEU A 48 9.39 3.24 -9.14
CA LEU A 48 10.45 4.21 -9.39
C LEU A 48 10.17 4.96 -10.72
N PRO A 49 10.66 6.20 -10.85
CA PRO A 49 10.41 7.01 -12.05
C PRO A 49 11.15 6.50 -13.30
N PHE A 50 12.09 5.56 -13.15
CA PHE A 50 12.95 5.02 -14.21
C PHE A 50 12.78 3.51 -14.36
N LYS A 51 13.28 2.97 -15.49
CA LYS A 51 13.27 1.54 -15.76
C LYS A 51 14.21 0.80 -14.81
N VAL A 52 13.78 -0.36 -14.34
CA VAL A 52 14.57 -1.23 -13.47
C VAL A 52 14.78 -2.57 -14.15
N GLU A 53 16.03 -3.05 -14.18
CA GLU A 53 16.31 -4.43 -14.53
C GLU A 53 16.26 -5.28 -13.25
N LEU A 54 15.41 -6.31 -13.26
CA LEU A 54 15.24 -7.22 -12.13
C LEU A 54 16.14 -8.44 -12.34
N PHE A 55 16.92 -8.80 -11.33
CA PHE A 55 17.78 -9.98 -11.35
C PHE A 55 17.33 -10.97 -10.29
N TRP A 56 17.35 -12.27 -10.61
CA TRP A 56 17.38 -13.31 -9.61
C TRP A 56 18.82 -13.54 -9.16
N GLU A 57 19.06 -13.57 -7.85
CA GLU A 57 20.39 -13.80 -7.27
C GLU A 57 20.48 -15.24 -6.78
N HIS A 58 21.41 -16.01 -7.36
CA HIS A 58 21.59 -17.42 -7.04
C HIS A 58 22.10 -17.58 -5.60
N PRO A 59 21.47 -18.42 -4.77
CA PRO A 59 21.72 -18.43 -3.32
C PRO A 59 23.11 -18.95 -2.92
N ASP A 60 23.75 -19.76 -3.78
CA ASP A 60 25.04 -20.39 -3.43
C ASP A 60 26.27 -19.58 -3.85
N ASP A 61 26.21 -18.81 -4.93
CA ASP A 61 27.36 -18.09 -5.50
C ASP A 61 27.12 -16.58 -5.71
N GLY A 62 25.92 -16.09 -5.45
CA GLY A 62 25.54 -14.68 -5.63
C GLY A 62 25.50 -14.23 -7.09
N SER A 63 25.54 -15.15 -8.05
CA SER A 63 25.44 -14.81 -9.47
C SER A 63 24.05 -14.25 -9.79
N ARG A 64 24.01 -13.22 -10.63
CA ARG A 64 22.79 -12.48 -10.97
C ARG A 64 22.33 -12.84 -12.37
N HIS A 65 21.11 -13.33 -12.47
CA HIS A 65 20.48 -13.68 -13.74
C HIS A 65 19.33 -12.71 -14.02
N SER A 66 19.46 -11.93 -15.10
CA SER A 66 18.42 -11.00 -15.51
C SER A 66 17.09 -11.73 -15.78
N GLN A 67 16.02 -11.20 -15.21
CA GLN A 67 14.65 -11.70 -15.36
C GLN A 67 13.79 -10.81 -16.25
N GLY A 68 14.25 -9.58 -16.51
CA GLY A 68 13.58 -8.63 -17.38
C GLY A 68 13.73 -7.18 -16.93
N ILE A 69 13.32 -6.28 -17.82
CA ILE A 69 13.26 -4.84 -17.57
C ILE A 69 11.80 -4.46 -17.28
N ILE A 70 11.60 -3.76 -16.17
CA ILE A 70 10.31 -3.23 -15.73
C ILE A 70 10.31 -1.72 -15.96
N ASN A 71 9.36 -1.21 -16.74
CA ASN A 71 9.21 0.23 -16.94
C ASN A 71 8.93 0.94 -15.61
N GLY A 72 9.36 2.20 -15.46
CA GLY A 72 9.03 3.00 -14.27
C GLY A 72 7.55 3.39 -14.23
N ARG A 73 7.16 4.03 -13.12
CA ARG A 73 5.81 4.60 -12.90
C ARG A 73 4.68 3.57 -13.06
N GLY A 74 4.82 2.41 -12.42
CA GLY A 74 3.80 1.36 -12.37
C GLY A 74 3.99 0.23 -13.39
N GLY A 75 5.14 0.16 -14.07
CA GLY A 75 5.43 -0.97 -14.95
C GLY A 75 5.42 -2.31 -14.19
N THR A 76 5.04 -3.38 -14.87
CA THR A 76 4.86 -4.70 -14.24
C THR A 76 5.66 -5.78 -14.95
N LEU A 77 6.23 -6.69 -14.16
CA LEU A 77 6.79 -7.97 -14.63
C LEU A 77 6.21 -9.10 -13.80
N ILE A 78 5.59 -10.08 -14.46
CA ILE A 78 5.01 -11.25 -13.80
C ILE A 78 5.90 -12.46 -14.09
N LEU A 79 6.33 -13.13 -13.03
CA LEU A 79 7.19 -14.30 -13.09
C LEU A 79 6.58 -15.44 -12.28
N THR A 80 7.06 -16.66 -12.52
CA THR A 80 6.86 -17.79 -11.62
C THR A 80 8.09 -17.90 -10.72
N SER A 81 7.88 -17.99 -9.40
CA SER A 81 8.95 -18.04 -8.40
C SER A 81 8.61 -18.99 -7.25
N TYR A 82 9.55 -19.16 -6.33
CA TYR A 82 9.44 -20.00 -5.14
C TYR A 82 9.70 -19.17 -3.88
N PRO A 83 9.23 -19.61 -2.69
CA PRO A 83 9.64 -19.01 -1.42
C PRO A 83 11.16 -19.07 -1.25
N GLY A 84 11.73 -18.04 -0.64
CA GLY A 84 13.17 -17.91 -0.41
C GLY A 84 13.97 -17.50 -1.65
N HIS A 85 13.35 -17.33 -2.82
CA HIS A 85 14.02 -16.69 -3.95
C HIS A 85 14.38 -15.24 -3.61
N HIS A 86 15.63 -14.87 -3.87
CA HIS A 86 16.10 -13.51 -3.72
C HIS A 86 16.17 -12.82 -5.09
N PHE A 87 15.50 -11.67 -5.18
CA PHE A 87 15.60 -10.79 -6.34
C PHE A 87 16.34 -9.52 -5.94
N VAL A 88 17.15 -9.01 -6.84
CA VAL A 88 17.91 -7.77 -6.63
C VAL A 88 17.72 -6.82 -7.81
N TYR A 89 17.78 -5.54 -7.52
CA TYR A 89 17.67 -4.48 -8.52
C TYR A 89 18.48 -3.25 -8.10
N ASP A 90 18.93 -2.48 -9.09
CA ASP A 90 19.62 -1.21 -8.83
C ASP A 90 18.62 -0.06 -8.80
N ALA A 91 18.64 0.72 -7.72
CA ALA A 91 17.89 1.97 -7.59
C ALA A 91 18.89 3.14 -7.51
N LEU A 92 19.33 3.63 -8.68
CA LEU A 92 20.31 4.72 -8.81
C LEU A 92 21.63 4.47 -8.06
N GLY A 93 22.26 3.31 -8.30
CA GLY A 93 23.51 2.92 -7.66
C GLY A 93 23.35 2.34 -6.26
N SER A 94 22.13 2.31 -5.72
CA SER A 94 21.80 1.61 -4.47
C SER A 94 21.12 0.28 -4.77
N TRP A 95 21.87 -0.81 -4.64
CA TRP A 95 21.31 -2.15 -4.78
C TRP A 95 20.29 -2.45 -3.68
N ARG A 96 19.12 -2.93 -4.10
CA ARG A 96 18.03 -3.39 -3.23
C ARG A 96 17.81 -4.86 -3.46
N SER A 97 17.29 -5.54 -2.43
CA SER A 97 16.92 -6.94 -2.48
C SER A 97 15.50 -7.14 -1.98
N VAL A 98 14.85 -8.16 -2.51
CA VAL A 98 13.55 -8.66 -2.05
C VAL A 98 13.64 -10.17 -1.95
N GLU A 99 13.30 -10.72 -0.79
CA GLU A 99 13.11 -12.15 -0.61
C GLU A 99 11.63 -12.49 -0.78
N ILE A 100 11.33 -13.52 -1.57
CA ILE A 100 9.97 -13.98 -1.77
C ILE A 100 9.52 -14.78 -0.54
N SER A 101 8.57 -14.23 0.21
CA SER A 101 7.94 -14.95 1.32
C SER A 101 7.03 -16.08 0.81
N PRO A 102 6.70 -17.07 1.67
CA PRO A 102 5.63 -18.03 1.39
C PRO A 102 4.31 -17.35 1.02
N LEU A 103 3.50 -18.03 0.21
CA LEU A 103 2.13 -17.58 -0.08
C LEU A 103 1.28 -17.60 1.18
N LEU A 104 0.54 -16.53 1.40
CA LEU A 104 -0.60 -16.47 2.31
C LEU A 104 -1.82 -17.13 1.64
N GLU A 105 -2.83 -17.48 2.43
CA GLU A 105 -4.04 -18.17 1.92
C GLU A 105 -4.74 -17.32 0.86
N GLU A 106 -4.85 -16.02 1.13
CA GLU A 106 -5.48 -15.00 0.30
C GLU A 106 -4.74 -14.77 -1.03
N GLU A 107 -3.46 -15.13 -1.11
CA GLU A 107 -2.63 -14.97 -2.32
C GLU A 107 -2.67 -16.20 -3.23
N LYS A 108 -3.19 -17.35 -2.79
CA LYS A 108 -3.09 -18.62 -3.53
C LYS A 108 -3.72 -18.56 -4.93
N GLU A 109 -4.81 -17.82 -5.08
CA GLU A 109 -5.51 -17.72 -6.36
C GLU A 109 -4.85 -16.72 -7.32
N ILE A 110 -4.30 -15.64 -6.77
CA ILE A 110 -3.91 -14.45 -7.55
C ILE A 110 -2.40 -14.30 -7.72
N GLY A 111 -1.61 -14.88 -6.81
CA GLY A 111 -0.18 -14.68 -6.68
C GLY A 111 0.20 -13.53 -5.75
N LYS A 112 1.50 -13.41 -5.49
CA LYS A 112 2.08 -12.37 -4.62
C LYS A 112 2.36 -11.11 -5.42
N ALA A 113 2.08 -9.94 -4.85
CA ALA A 113 2.49 -8.66 -5.40
C ALA A 113 3.67 -8.09 -4.61
N ILE A 114 4.66 -7.56 -5.32
CA ILE A 114 5.87 -6.96 -4.78
C ILE A 114 6.05 -5.61 -5.44
N VAL A 115 6.18 -4.55 -4.64
CA VAL A 115 6.41 -3.20 -5.14
C VAL A 115 7.89 -2.83 -4.95
N LEU A 116 8.53 -2.43 -6.04
CA LEU A 116 9.91 -1.93 -6.07
C LEU A 116 9.87 -0.41 -5.88
N ALA A 117 9.99 0.04 -4.63
CA ALA A 117 9.95 1.46 -4.24
C ALA A 117 11.33 2.05 -3.89
N GLY A 118 12.44 1.38 -4.24
CA GLY A 118 13.80 1.88 -4.00
C GLY A 118 14.18 2.07 -2.53
N GLY A 119 13.46 1.42 -1.61
CA GLY A 119 13.64 1.56 -0.17
C GLY A 119 12.86 2.73 0.46
N GLN A 120 11.94 3.35 -0.28
CA GLN A 120 10.97 4.28 0.31
C GLN A 120 9.92 3.51 1.11
N GLU A 121 9.67 3.94 2.35
CA GLU A 121 8.59 3.37 3.17
C GLU A 121 7.21 3.70 2.60
N SER A 122 7.06 4.86 1.97
CA SER A 122 5.82 5.29 1.35
C SER A 122 6.05 6.23 0.17
N ILE A 123 5.07 6.26 -0.74
CA ILE A 123 5.02 7.18 -1.88
C ILE A 123 4.03 8.31 -1.54
N ARG A 124 4.48 9.56 -1.63
CA ARG A 124 3.63 10.72 -1.34
C ARG A 124 2.80 11.11 -2.57
N VAL A 125 1.49 11.03 -2.43
CA VAL A 125 0.51 11.65 -3.32
C VAL A 125 0.02 12.93 -2.67
N ARG A 126 -0.11 13.99 -3.46
CA ARG A 126 -0.76 15.25 -3.04
C ARG A 126 -2.01 15.44 -3.85
N CYS A 127 -3.12 15.73 -3.18
CA CYS A 127 -4.36 16.16 -3.81
C CYS A 127 -4.72 17.55 -3.33
N GLU A 128 -4.93 18.48 -4.25
CA GLU A 128 -5.55 19.77 -3.93
C GLU A 128 -6.99 19.55 -3.45
N THR A 129 -7.51 20.43 -2.60
CA THR A 129 -8.90 20.34 -2.13
C THR A 129 -9.57 21.69 -2.19
N SER A 130 -10.83 21.71 -2.63
CA SER A 130 -11.66 22.90 -2.50
C SER A 130 -12.19 22.96 -1.06
N VAL A 131 -11.78 23.94 -0.26
CA VAL A 131 -12.45 24.25 1.02
C VAL A 131 -13.42 25.40 0.76
N LYS A 132 -14.73 25.16 0.92
CA LYS A 132 -15.74 26.21 0.71
C LYS A 132 -15.48 27.45 1.58
N GLY A 133 -15.16 28.58 0.94
CA GLY A 133 -15.02 29.89 1.59
C GLY A 133 -13.62 30.21 2.15
N GLY A 134 -12.61 29.36 1.89
CA GLY A 134 -11.21 29.65 2.19
C GLY A 134 -10.53 30.52 1.13
N THR A 135 -9.42 31.16 1.50
CA THR A 135 -8.56 31.94 0.60
C THR A 135 -7.37 31.15 0.06
N GLU A 136 -7.25 29.87 0.42
CA GLU A 136 -6.13 28.99 0.04
C GLU A 136 -6.69 27.64 -0.44
N ASN A 137 -6.11 27.09 -1.52
CA ASN A 137 -6.18 25.66 -1.78
C ASN A 137 -5.49 24.97 -0.60
N ASP A 138 -6.20 24.10 0.11
CA ASP A 138 -5.54 23.23 1.09
C ASP A 138 -5.31 21.88 0.41
N ASP A 139 -4.17 21.28 0.70
CA ASP A 139 -3.79 20.01 0.10
C ASP A 139 -4.02 18.88 1.10
N VAL A 140 -4.33 17.69 0.64
CA VAL A 140 -4.18 16.47 1.42
C VAL A 140 -2.99 15.68 0.90
N ASP A 141 -1.98 15.52 1.75
CA ASP A 141 -0.83 14.66 1.47
C ASP A 141 -1.17 13.24 1.97
N ILE A 142 -1.12 12.28 1.05
CA ILE A 142 -1.40 10.86 1.30
C ILE A 142 -0.08 10.10 1.14
N LEU A 143 0.29 9.35 2.18
CA LEU A 143 1.44 8.44 2.20
C LEU A 143 0.95 7.04 1.84
N VAL A 144 1.19 6.64 0.60
CA VAL A 144 0.82 5.31 0.07
C VAL A 144 1.83 4.29 0.58
N GLN A 145 1.34 3.31 1.34
CA GLN A 145 2.12 2.27 2.02
C GLN A 145 2.14 1.02 1.15
N THR A 146 3.13 0.93 0.25
CA THR A 146 3.16 -0.10 -0.79
C THR A 146 3.29 -1.53 -0.26
N GLU A 147 3.81 -1.71 0.95
CA GLU A 147 3.91 -3.01 1.60
C GLU A 147 2.64 -3.43 2.35
N TRP A 148 1.76 -2.49 2.72
CA TRP A 148 0.53 -2.81 3.47
C TRP A 148 -0.54 -3.43 2.59
N SER A 149 -0.63 -2.95 1.34
CA SER A 149 -1.56 -3.44 0.33
C SER A 149 -0.95 -3.21 -1.04
N PRO A 150 -0.02 -4.06 -1.50
CA PRO A 150 0.64 -3.91 -2.80
C PRO A 150 -0.33 -3.70 -3.97
N TRP A 151 -1.41 -4.48 -4.06
CA TRP A 151 -2.38 -4.35 -5.15
C TRP A 151 -3.18 -3.06 -5.02
N GLY A 152 -3.64 -2.72 -3.81
CA GLY A 152 -4.37 -1.49 -3.53
C GLY A 152 -3.54 -0.22 -3.76
N ALA A 153 -2.26 -0.25 -3.37
CA ALA A 153 -1.33 0.86 -3.52
C ALA A 153 -1.03 1.13 -5.01
N VAL A 154 -0.69 0.09 -5.77
CA VAL A 154 -0.41 0.23 -7.22
C VAL A 154 -1.66 0.73 -7.95
N ARG A 155 -2.85 0.19 -7.63
CA ARG A 155 -4.11 0.67 -8.22
C ARG A 155 -4.35 2.15 -7.92
N PHE A 156 -4.12 2.59 -6.69
CA PHE A 156 -4.32 3.99 -6.32
C PHE A 156 -3.35 4.90 -7.09
N LEU A 157 -2.08 4.52 -7.17
CA LEU A 157 -1.06 5.28 -7.90
C LEU A 157 -1.33 5.32 -9.41
N GLU A 158 -1.79 4.22 -10.01
CA GLU A 158 -2.23 4.17 -11.41
C GLU A 158 -3.36 5.18 -11.67
N LEU A 159 -4.39 5.20 -10.81
CA LEU A 159 -5.53 6.10 -10.94
C LEU A 159 -5.13 7.57 -10.72
N VAL A 160 -4.23 7.86 -9.78
CA VAL A 160 -3.66 9.19 -9.58
C VAL A 160 -2.90 9.66 -10.83
N ARG A 161 -1.98 8.84 -11.37
CA ARG A 161 -1.22 9.19 -12.59
C ARG A 161 -2.12 9.37 -13.81
N GLY A 162 -3.24 8.66 -13.86
CA GLY A 162 -4.25 8.79 -14.90
C GLY A 162 -5.21 9.97 -14.74
N GLY A 163 -5.07 10.79 -13.68
CA GLY A 163 -5.97 11.92 -13.39
C GLY A 163 -7.38 11.49 -13.00
N PHE A 164 -7.60 10.23 -12.61
CA PHE A 164 -8.94 9.71 -12.33
C PHE A 164 -9.59 10.36 -11.10
N TYR A 165 -8.77 10.72 -10.11
CA TYR A 165 -9.24 11.38 -8.90
C TYR A 165 -9.41 12.90 -9.07
N ASP A 166 -9.00 13.47 -10.20
CA ASP A 166 -9.10 14.91 -10.42
C ASP A 166 -10.57 15.32 -10.54
N GLY A 167 -10.98 16.30 -9.75
CA GLY A 167 -12.38 16.73 -9.69
C GLY A 167 -13.31 15.71 -9.02
N CYS A 168 -12.80 14.64 -8.40
CA CYS A 168 -13.64 13.66 -7.71
C CYS A 168 -14.42 14.33 -6.57
N ALA A 169 -15.72 14.07 -6.55
CA ALA A 169 -16.59 14.41 -5.44
C ALA A 169 -16.22 13.65 -4.16
N LEU A 170 -16.20 14.36 -3.03
CA LEU A 170 -16.18 13.73 -1.70
C LEU A 170 -17.62 13.30 -1.35
N ASN A 171 -18.05 12.21 -1.97
CA ASN A 171 -19.47 11.88 -2.10
C ASN A 171 -20.12 11.28 -0.85
N ARG A 172 -19.37 11.05 0.23
CA ARG A 172 -19.92 10.63 1.52
C ARG A 172 -18.98 11.10 2.63
N VAL A 173 -19.40 12.09 3.40
CA VAL A 173 -18.62 12.65 4.52
C VAL A 173 -19.45 12.52 5.79
N VAL A 174 -18.99 11.66 6.70
CA VAL A 174 -19.66 11.35 7.97
C VAL A 174 -18.68 11.61 9.13
N PRO A 175 -18.82 12.72 9.86
CA PRO A 175 -17.98 13.02 11.02
C PRO A 175 -18.00 11.88 12.04
N GLY A 176 -16.83 11.52 12.59
CA GLY A 176 -16.69 10.39 13.52
C GLY A 176 -16.81 9.02 12.86
N PHE A 177 -16.72 8.93 11.53
CA PHE A 177 -16.74 7.66 10.83
C PHE A 177 -15.76 7.63 9.65
N LEU A 178 -16.16 8.16 8.50
CA LEU A 178 -15.32 8.17 7.30
C LEU A 178 -15.71 9.29 6.33
N THR A 179 -14.79 9.57 5.41
CA THR A 179 -15.05 10.31 4.18
C THR A 179 -14.69 9.42 3.00
N GLN A 180 -15.55 9.32 1.99
CA GLN A 180 -15.38 8.44 0.82
C GLN A 180 -15.38 9.26 -0.46
N PHE A 181 -14.53 8.84 -1.40
CA PHE A 181 -14.42 9.40 -2.75
C PHE A 181 -13.98 8.31 -3.74
N GLY A 182 -13.86 8.66 -5.03
CA GLY A 182 -13.37 7.75 -6.07
C GLY A 182 -14.41 7.30 -7.09
N ILE A 183 -15.55 7.98 -7.15
CA ILE A 183 -16.46 7.94 -8.31
C ILE A 183 -16.05 9.08 -9.26
N GLY A 184 -15.28 8.76 -10.30
CA GLY A 184 -14.67 9.73 -11.22
C GLY A 184 -15.63 10.76 -11.83
N ALA A 185 -15.15 12.00 -12.01
CA ALA A 185 -15.91 13.10 -12.62
C ALA A 185 -16.27 12.83 -14.08
N ASP A 186 -15.32 12.28 -14.82
CA ASP A 186 -15.51 11.80 -16.19
C ASP A 186 -16.39 10.54 -16.22
N TYR A 187 -17.46 10.57 -17.01
CA TYR A 187 -18.48 9.51 -17.02
C TYR A 187 -17.93 8.20 -17.58
N GLU A 188 -17.21 8.30 -18.68
CA GLU A 188 -16.61 7.18 -19.39
C GLU A 188 -15.57 6.49 -18.48
N ALA A 189 -14.69 7.26 -17.86
CA ALA A 189 -13.68 6.75 -16.95
C ALA A 189 -14.30 6.07 -15.72
N ARG A 190 -15.28 6.69 -15.03
CA ARG A 190 -15.93 6.05 -13.87
C ARG A 190 -16.67 4.78 -14.27
N THR A 191 -17.28 4.74 -15.45
CA THR A 191 -18.02 3.57 -15.94
C THR A 191 -17.08 2.39 -16.20
N ILE A 192 -15.94 2.64 -16.83
CA ILE A 192 -14.91 1.61 -17.07
C ILE A 192 -14.33 1.14 -15.73
N ARG A 193 -13.89 2.07 -14.87
CA ARG A 193 -13.23 1.72 -13.61
C ARG A 193 -14.13 1.03 -12.60
N ARG A 194 -15.44 1.30 -12.61
CA ARG A 194 -16.42 0.57 -11.78
C ARG A 194 -16.43 -0.94 -12.03
N GLN A 195 -16.02 -1.37 -13.22
CA GLN A 195 -15.98 -2.80 -13.60
C GLN A 195 -14.59 -3.43 -13.42
N ASP A 196 -13.55 -2.60 -13.27
CA ASP A 196 -12.15 -2.99 -13.25
C ASP A 196 -11.70 -3.33 -11.83
N ARG A 197 -12.06 -4.54 -11.41
CA ARG A 197 -11.80 -5.04 -10.05
C ARG A 197 -10.34 -5.45 -9.87
N ILE A 198 -9.82 -5.18 -8.68
CA ILE A 198 -8.54 -5.74 -8.22
C ILE A 198 -8.78 -6.87 -7.21
N PRO A 199 -7.83 -7.82 -7.10
CA PRO A 199 -7.81 -8.78 -6.00
C PRO A 199 -7.82 -8.10 -4.63
N ASP A 200 -7.98 -8.85 -3.54
CA ASP A 200 -7.82 -8.33 -2.18
C ASP A 200 -6.36 -8.46 -1.75
N ASP A 201 -5.88 -7.57 -0.89
CA ASP A 201 -4.56 -7.71 -0.28
C ASP A 201 -4.70 -8.46 1.05
N PRO A 202 -3.78 -9.37 1.40
CA PRO A 202 -3.86 -10.13 2.63
C PRO A 202 -3.95 -9.23 3.87
N PRO A 203 -4.78 -9.57 4.86
CA PRO A 203 -4.89 -8.78 6.08
C PRO A 203 -3.62 -8.92 6.92
N LEU A 204 -2.93 -7.80 7.18
CA LEU A 204 -1.67 -7.77 7.95
C LEU A 204 -1.86 -7.46 9.44
N GLY A 205 -3.11 -7.46 9.93
CA GLY A 205 -3.42 -7.12 11.34
C GLY A 205 -3.16 -5.65 11.68
N ILE A 206 -3.21 -4.76 10.68
CA ILE A 206 -3.01 -3.32 10.87
C ILE A 206 -4.28 -2.72 11.46
N GLN A 207 -4.17 -2.23 12.71
CA GLN A 207 -5.26 -1.52 13.36
C GLN A 207 -5.49 -0.15 12.71
N PHE A 208 -6.72 0.12 12.29
CA PHE A 208 -7.10 1.41 11.72
C PHE A 208 -7.00 2.56 12.72
N ARG A 209 -6.66 3.74 12.19
CA ARG A 209 -6.55 5.01 12.92
C ARG A 209 -7.10 6.14 12.06
N SER A 210 -7.41 7.26 12.69
CA SER A 210 -7.78 8.50 11.98
C SER A 210 -6.75 8.84 10.91
N GLY A 211 -7.23 9.16 9.72
CA GLY A 211 -6.40 9.44 8.55
C GLY A 211 -5.95 8.22 7.76
N TYR A 212 -6.26 6.98 8.17
CA TYR A 212 -5.94 5.80 7.35
C TYR A 212 -6.90 5.69 6.17
N LEU A 213 -6.38 5.19 5.04
CA LEU A 213 -7.14 4.96 3.82
C LEU A 213 -7.25 3.47 3.50
N SER A 214 -8.43 3.10 3.02
CA SER A 214 -8.71 1.78 2.48
C SER A 214 -9.77 1.82 1.39
N TYR A 215 -9.92 0.74 0.65
CA TYR A 215 -10.91 0.64 -0.41
C TYR A 215 -12.30 0.41 0.17
N ALA A 216 -13.29 1.08 -0.41
CA ALA A 216 -14.67 0.64 -0.28
C ALA A 216 -14.89 -0.64 -1.11
N GLY A 217 -15.80 -1.50 -0.66
CA GLY A 217 -16.08 -2.77 -1.32
C GLY A 217 -17.45 -3.33 -0.94
N SER A 218 -17.87 -4.33 -1.71
CA SER A 218 -19.17 -5.01 -1.57
C SER A 218 -19.00 -6.53 -1.46
N GLY A 219 -17.86 -7.01 -0.97
CA GLY A 219 -17.50 -8.43 -0.92
C GLY A 219 -16.04 -8.69 -1.33
N PRO A 220 -15.56 -9.93 -1.18
CA PRO A 220 -14.21 -10.30 -1.61
C PRO A 220 -13.94 -9.95 -3.07
N HIS A 221 -12.76 -9.41 -3.37
CA HIS A 221 -12.30 -9.05 -4.72
C HIS A 221 -13.23 -8.07 -5.46
N SER A 222 -13.83 -7.14 -4.72
CA SER A 222 -14.76 -6.15 -5.27
C SER A 222 -14.17 -4.73 -5.36
N ARG A 223 -12.94 -4.54 -4.87
CA ARG A 223 -12.23 -3.25 -4.87
C ARG A 223 -12.02 -2.75 -6.30
N THR A 224 -12.25 -1.46 -6.52
CA THR A 224 -12.08 -0.81 -7.83
C THR A 224 -11.34 0.51 -7.69
N SER A 225 -12.07 1.63 -7.52
CA SER A 225 -11.52 2.98 -7.43
C SER A 225 -12.00 3.78 -6.22
N GLU A 226 -13.09 3.35 -5.58
CA GLU A 226 -13.64 4.02 -4.40
C GLU A 226 -12.83 3.70 -3.15
N VAL A 227 -12.42 4.75 -2.44
CA VAL A 227 -11.63 4.66 -1.21
C VAL A 227 -12.24 5.54 -0.14
N PHE A 228 -11.97 5.23 1.11
CA PHE A 228 -12.36 6.04 2.25
C PHE A 228 -11.15 6.43 3.09
N ILE A 229 -11.27 7.57 3.78
CA ILE A 229 -10.37 8.03 4.84
C ILE A 229 -11.11 7.92 6.17
N VAL A 230 -10.50 7.31 7.18
CA VAL A 230 -11.06 7.27 8.53
C VAL A 230 -11.05 8.66 9.16
N MET A 231 -12.20 9.12 9.65
CA MET A 231 -12.35 10.46 10.21
C MET A 231 -11.79 10.57 11.63
N PRO A 232 -11.43 11.78 12.11
CA PRO A 232 -11.14 12.00 13.53
C PRO A 232 -12.36 11.68 14.39
N GLU A 233 -12.14 11.42 15.68
CA GLU A 233 -13.19 11.09 16.65
C GLU A 233 -14.00 9.83 16.30
N THR A 234 -13.48 8.96 15.42
CA THR A 234 -14.10 7.66 15.14
C THR A 234 -14.05 6.78 16.40
N PRO A 235 -15.21 6.25 16.88
CA PRO A 235 -15.25 5.42 18.07
C PRO A 235 -14.34 4.20 17.98
N ILE A 236 -13.81 3.75 19.14
CA ILE A 236 -12.87 2.63 19.21
C ILE A 236 -13.48 1.35 18.62
N GLU A 237 -14.77 1.09 18.86
CA GLU A 237 -15.47 -0.07 18.35
C GLU A 237 -15.53 -0.06 16.81
N GLN A 238 -15.66 1.13 16.23
CA GLN A 238 -15.66 1.30 14.78
C GLN A 238 -14.24 1.18 14.19
N LEU A 239 -13.22 1.67 14.89
CA LEU A 239 -11.83 1.45 14.51
C LEU A 239 -11.45 -0.04 14.53
N GLU A 240 -11.92 -0.79 15.53
CA GLU A 240 -11.75 -2.24 15.64
C GLU A 240 -12.54 -3.02 14.57
N TYR A 241 -13.65 -2.45 14.09
CA TYR A 241 -14.45 -3.04 13.02
C TYR A 241 -13.83 -2.85 11.62
N PHE A 242 -13.18 -1.71 11.36
CA PHE A 242 -12.49 -1.49 10.09
C PHE A 242 -11.38 -2.52 9.87
N GLY A 243 -11.31 -3.08 8.66
CA GLY A 243 -10.32 -4.10 8.32
C GLY A 243 -10.74 -5.52 8.70
N THR A 244 -11.94 -5.71 9.25
CA THR A 244 -12.51 -7.06 9.47
C THR A 244 -12.99 -7.71 8.17
N ASN A 245 -13.25 -6.91 7.14
CA ASN A 245 -13.55 -7.38 5.79
C ASN A 245 -12.27 -7.56 4.96
N SER A 246 -12.23 -8.58 4.09
CA SER A 246 -11.03 -8.90 3.28
C SER A 246 -10.59 -7.77 2.34
N TRP A 247 -11.54 -6.96 1.88
CA TRP A 247 -11.28 -5.85 0.96
C TRP A 247 -10.82 -4.56 1.68
N GLU A 248 -10.75 -4.55 3.01
CA GLU A 248 -10.47 -3.35 3.80
C GLU A 248 -9.04 -3.25 4.30
N THR A 249 -8.08 -4.08 3.83
CA THR A 249 -6.67 -3.89 4.18
C THR A 249 -6.22 -2.45 3.83
N PRO A 250 -5.70 -1.66 4.80
CA PRO A 250 -5.34 -0.27 4.53
C PRO A 250 -4.15 -0.20 3.59
N PHE A 251 -4.17 0.77 2.68
CA PHE A 251 -3.09 0.96 1.68
C PHE A 251 -2.37 2.30 1.81
N ALA A 252 -2.91 3.25 2.58
CA ALA A 252 -2.30 4.55 2.75
C ALA A 252 -2.74 5.22 4.06
N GLN A 253 -2.10 6.35 4.37
CA GLN A 253 -2.50 7.23 5.46
C GLN A 253 -2.28 8.70 5.08
N VAL A 254 -3.07 9.61 5.62
CA VAL A 254 -2.83 11.06 5.50
C VAL A 254 -1.56 11.43 6.29
N ASP A 255 -0.70 12.27 5.71
CA ASP A 255 0.46 12.82 6.39
C ASP A 255 0.04 13.90 7.40
N LEU A 256 -0.09 13.49 8.66
CA LEU A 256 -0.50 14.38 9.74
C LEU A 256 0.62 15.26 10.29
N ARG A 257 1.86 15.15 9.81
CA ARG A 257 3.00 15.91 10.35
C ARG A 257 2.79 17.42 10.24
N LYS A 258 2.19 17.90 9.13
CA LYS A 258 1.87 19.33 8.96
C LYS A 258 0.80 19.83 9.94
N TYR A 259 0.07 18.93 10.59
CA TYR A 259 -0.95 19.21 11.60
C TYR A 259 -0.48 18.86 13.02
N GLY A 260 0.83 18.71 13.25
CA GLY A 260 1.37 18.34 14.56
C GLY A 260 0.97 16.94 15.02
N GLY A 261 0.54 16.07 14.11
CA GLY A 261 0.02 14.73 14.41
C GLY A 261 -1.46 14.69 14.77
N ASP A 262 -2.16 15.83 14.81
CA ASP A 262 -3.58 15.89 15.15
C ASP A 262 -4.46 15.84 13.90
N ALA A 263 -5.21 14.75 13.74
CA ALA A 263 -6.13 14.56 12.62
C ALA A 263 -7.30 15.56 12.64
N SER A 264 -7.70 16.09 13.78
CA SER A 264 -8.81 17.05 13.89
C SER A 264 -8.50 18.40 13.24
N LEU A 265 -7.22 18.73 13.07
CA LEU A 265 -6.75 19.96 12.44
C LEU A 265 -6.59 19.83 10.92
N SER A 266 -6.72 18.61 10.39
CA SER A 266 -6.53 18.30 8.98
C SER A 266 -7.58 18.92 8.06
N SER A 267 -7.29 18.96 6.75
CA SER A 267 -8.26 19.41 5.74
C SER A 267 -9.47 18.47 5.69
N PHE A 268 -9.24 17.16 5.79
CA PHE A 268 -10.31 16.17 5.70
C PHE A 268 -11.29 16.20 6.88
N ALA A 269 -10.84 16.70 8.04
CA ALA A 269 -11.71 16.97 9.19
C ALA A 269 -12.68 18.14 8.97
N LYS A 270 -12.42 19.01 7.98
CA LYS A 270 -13.16 20.25 7.73
C LYS A 270 -14.09 20.17 6.52
N TRP A 271 -14.06 19.08 5.78
CA TRP A 271 -14.91 18.89 4.61
C TRP A 271 -16.40 18.88 4.98
N HIS A 272 -17.22 19.40 4.07
CA HIS A 272 -18.64 19.56 4.26
C HIS A 272 -19.35 18.20 4.33
N ALA A 273 -20.14 18.02 5.37
CA ALA A 273 -20.85 16.78 5.62
C ALA A 273 -22.34 16.90 5.29
N TYR A 274 -22.77 16.21 4.24
CA TYR A 274 -24.19 15.89 4.01
C TYR A 274 -24.64 14.62 4.73
N GLY A 275 -23.71 13.90 5.38
CA GLY A 275 -24.00 12.66 6.10
C GLY A 275 -23.84 11.41 5.24
N ASP A 276 -24.44 10.33 5.72
CA ASP A 276 -24.34 9.01 5.09
C ASP A 276 -25.22 8.93 3.82
N MET A 277 -24.92 7.99 2.93
CA MET A 277 -25.70 7.71 1.73
C MET A 277 -27.04 7.02 2.06
N PRO A 278 -28.05 7.11 1.17
CA PRO A 278 -29.29 6.37 1.33
C PRO A 278 -29.08 4.84 1.38
N PRO A 279 -29.88 4.11 2.16
CA PRO A 279 -30.98 4.57 3.02
C PRO A 279 -30.53 5.03 4.43
N TRP A 280 -29.23 5.05 4.74
CA TRP A 280 -28.72 5.34 6.08
C TRP A 280 -28.58 6.84 6.37
N GLY A 281 -28.66 7.69 5.35
CA GLY A 281 -28.66 9.14 5.50
C GLY A 281 -29.15 9.88 4.25
N GLU A 282 -28.99 11.20 4.31
CA GLU A 282 -29.45 12.17 3.29
C GLU A 282 -28.31 12.64 2.37
N GLY A 283 -27.14 11.98 2.42
CA GLY A 283 -25.99 12.26 1.59
C GLY A 283 -26.19 11.84 0.12
N PRO A 284 -25.20 12.11 -0.74
CA PRO A 284 -25.26 11.69 -2.13
C PRO A 284 -25.49 10.18 -2.33
N ASP A 285 -26.33 9.82 -3.28
CA ASP A 285 -26.61 8.44 -3.68
C ASP A 285 -25.57 7.98 -4.73
N PRO A 286 -24.67 7.02 -4.41
CA PRO A 286 -23.68 6.53 -5.36
C PRO A 286 -24.27 6.03 -6.67
N GLN A 287 -25.45 5.40 -6.66
CA GLN A 287 -26.07 4.90 -7.89
C GLN A 287 -26.45 6.04 -8.84
N ARG A 288 -26.88 7.19 -8.29
CA ARG A 288 -27.14 8.40 -9.07
C ARG A 288 -25.85 9.09 -9.52
N ILE A 289 -24.75 8.97 -8.80
CA ILE A 289 -23.45 9.52 -9.25
C ILE A 289 -22.91 8.73 -10.44
N TYR A 290 -23.15 7.41 -10.47
CA TYR A 290 -22.67 6.55 -11.56
C TYR A 290 -23.39 6.70 -12.90
N VAL A 291 -24.56 7.33 -12.95
CA VAL A 291 -25.23 7.63 -14.23
C VAL A 291 -24.60 8.85 -14.91
N GLU A 292 -24.85 9.04 -16.21
CA GLU A 292 -24.19 10.06 -17.06
C GLU A 292 -24.26 11.47 -16.45
N ASP A 293 -25.43 11.89 -15.98
CA ASP A 293 -25.68 13.20 -15.37
C ASP A 293 -25.38 13.27 -13.86
N GLY A 294 -24.68 12.28 -13.31
CA GLY A 294 -24.46 12.14 -11.86
C GLY A 294 -23.76 13.34 -11.21
N TYR A 295 -22.82 13.98 -11.92
CA TYR A 295 -22.16 15.19 -11.42
C TYR A 295 -23.05 16.45 -11.52
N GLU A 296 -24.02 16.49 -12.43
CA GLU A 296 -25.04 17.54 -12.46
C GLU A 296 -26.06 17.35 -11.32
N TYR A 297 -26.37 16.10 -10.98
CA TYR A 297 -27.09 15.76 -9.76
C TYR A 297 -26.39 16.30 -8.50
N LEU A 298 -25.09 16.06 -8.36
CA LEU A 298 -24.30 16.57 -7.23
C LEU A 298 -24.34 18.09 -7.14
N LYS A 299 -24.11 18.80 -8.25
CA LYS A 299 -24.15 20.28 -8.27
C LYS A 299 -25.51 20.84 -7.84
N ARG A 300 -26.61 20.20 -8.26
CA ARG A 300 -27.97 20.66 -8.00
C ARG A 300 -28.44 20.37 -6.57
N GLU A 301 -28.18 19.16 -6.08
CA GLU A 301 -28.75 18.66 -4.81
C GLU A 301 -27.76 18.79 -3.65
N PHE A 302 -26.46 18.86 -3.93
CA PHE A 302 -25.37 18.96 -2.96
C PHE A 302 -24.40 20.12 -3.28
N PRO A 303 -24.88 21.38 -3.38
CA PRO A 303 -24.07 22.53 -3.83
C PRO A 303 -22.94 22.92 -2.86
N GLN A 304 -22.85 22.29 -1.70
CA GLN A 304 -21.78 22.52 -0.72
C GLN A 304 -20.76 21.38 -0.68
N LEU A 305 -20.87 20.38 -1.55
CA LEU A 305 -19.93 19.27 -1.61
C LEU A 305 -18.53 19.81 -1.92
N ASP A 306 -17.53 19.28 -1.21
CA ASP A 306 -16.15 19.52 -1.53
C ASP A 306 -15.66 18.49 -2.56
N TYR A 307 -14.65 18.88 -3.34
CA TYR A 307 -14.06 18.07 -4.40
C TYR A 307 -12.54 18.03 -4.25
N LEU A 308 -11.95 16.94 -4.72
CA LEU A 308 -10.53 16.90 -5.00
C LEU A 308 -10.24 17.79 -6.21
N GLY A 309 -9.16 18.56 -6.13
CA GLY A 309 -8.54 19.23 -7.27
C GLY A 309 -7.56 18.29 -7.96
N LEU A 310 -6.40 18.80 -8.32
CA LEU A 310 -5.35 17.99 -8.97
C LEU A 310 -4.68 17.04 -7.97
N CYS A 311 -4.66 15.75 -8.30
CA CYS A 311 -3.94 14.71 -7.56
C CYS A 311 -2.69 14.25 -8.32
N TYR A 312 -1.54 14.20 -7.65
CA TYR A 312 -0.29 13.79 -8.30
C TYR A 312 0.71 13.15 -7.33
N VAL A 313 1.58 12.29 -7.87
CA VAL A 313 2.74 11.76 -7.16
C VAL A 313 3.80 12.85 -7.04
N VAL A 314 4.11 13.27 -5.81
CA VAL A 314 4.93 14.48 -5.57
C VAL A 314 6.32 14.37 -6.18
N THR A 315 6.98 13.22 -6.04
CA THR A 315 8.33 13.01 -6.58
C THR A 315 8.38 13.00 -8.11
N GLU A 316 7.32 12.54 -8.76
CA GLU A 316 7.24 12.51 -10.23
C GLU A 316 6.99 13.90 -10.79
N ARG A 317 6.10 14.67 -10.16
CA ARG A 317 5.84 16.03 -10.60
C ARG A 317 7.07 16.92 -10.49
N LEU A 318 7.82 16.81 -9.38
CA LEU A 318 9.07 17.54 -9.23
C LEU A 318 10.06 17.15 -10.35
N ALA A 319 10.18 15.87 -10.66
CA ALA A 319 11.06 15.41 -11.74
C ALA A 319 10.64 15.97 -13.12
N ASP A 320 9.35 15.94 -13.44
CA ASP A 320 8.82 16.45 -14.70
C ASP A 320 8.99 17.99 -14.81
N GLU A 321 8.83 18.73 -13.71
CA GLU A 321 9.10 20.17 -13.65
C GLU A 321 10.58 20.48 -13.89
N PHE A 322 11.49 19.75 -13.24
CA PHE A 322 12.93 19.88 -13.48
C PHE A 322 13.29 19.56 -14.95
N GLU A 323 12.74 18.51 -15.54
CA GLU A 323 13.01 18.17 -16.95
C GLU A 323 12.47 19.22 -17.93
N SER A 324 11.34 19.89 -17.60
CA SER A 324 10.73 20.91 -18.46
C SER A 324 11.46 22.25 -18.47
N GLU A 325 12.32 22.52 -17.49
CA GLU A 325 13.12 23.76 -17.39
C GLU A 325 14.44 23.70 -18.20
N PHE A 326 14.81 22.53 -18.74
CA PHE A 326 16.03 22.30 -19.53
C PHE A 326 15.74 21.88 -20.97
#